data_AF-A0A914LGR7-F1
#
_entry.id   AF-A0A914LGR7-F1
#
_cell.length_a   1.000
_cell.length_b   1.000
_cell.length_c   1.000
_cell.angle_alpha   90.00
_cell.angle_beta   90.00
_cell.angle_gamma   90.00
#
_symmetry.space_group_name_H-M   'P 1'
#
loop_
_entity.id
_entity.type
_entity.pdbx_description
1 polymer ?
#
loop_
_entity_poly.entity_id
_entity_poly.type
_entity_poly.pdbx_seq_one_letter_code
_entity_poly.pdbx_strand_id
1 'polypeptide(L)'
;MVTKIPTFPLLFIFPLLFTFLTTKCQAYSIPLISECNSEEAPVFLLQRNVSSIAGTEPLRTVPVTGGFLECAELCSAANNCVAVKFSIEKQCQLLGKTTTTTTTLSLQDINLTQARLATKSCVKVYTIGIRF
;
A
#
# COMPACT_ATOMS: atom_id res chain seq x y z
N MET A 1 38.27 21.54 55.77
CA MET A 1 39.66 21.85 55.39
C MET A 1 39.88 21.34 53.98
N VAL A 2 40.27 22.25 53.08
CA VAL A 2 40.47 22.01 51.65
C VAL A 2 41.89 21.51 51.43
N THR A 3 42.06 20.43 50.67
CA THR A 3 43.35 20.00 50.14
C THR A 3 43.25 19.73 48.64
N LYS A 4 44.29 20.20 47.94
CA LYS A 4 44.42 20.43 46.49
C LYS A 4 44.53 19.16 45.64
N ILE A 5 44.15 19.34 44.37
CA ILE A 5 44.22 18.48 43.17
C ILE A 5 45.69 18.25 42.74
N PRO A 6 46.00 17.17 41.97
CA PRO A 6 46.49 17.41 40.61
C PRO A 6 45.91 16.49 39.51
N THR A 7 45.80 17.12 38.34
CA THR A 7 45.60 16.68 36.94
C THR A 7 46.24 15.38 36.46
N PHE A 8 45.58 14.64 35.56
CA PHE A 8 46.11 14.23 34.23
C PHE A 8 44.94 13.78 33.29
N PRO A 9 44.97 14.11 31.97
CA PRO A 9 43.90 13.81 31.03
C PRO A 9 44.17 12.48 30.30
N LEU A 10 43.24 11.53 30.38
CA LEU A 10 43.32 10.30 29.59
C LEU A 10 42.62 10.52 28.24
N LEU A 11 43.45 10.78 27.23
CA LEU A 11 43.13 10.67 25.81
C LEU A 11 42.38 9.35 25.51
N PHE A 12 41.08 9.41 25.29
CA PHE A 12 40.36 8.36 24.55
C PHE A 12 40.30 8.76 23.08
N ILE A 13 41.38 8.42 22.39
CA ILE A 13 41.42 8.22 20.95
C ILE A 13 40.63 6.91 20.71
N PHE A 14 39.36 7.02 20.31
CA PHE A 14 38.63 5.90 19.71
C PHE A 14 38.33 6.26 18.25
N PRO A 15 39.22 5.92 17.31
CA PRO A 15 39.00 6.13 15.91
C PRO A 15 38.32 4.87 15.37
N LEU A 16 37.02 4.74 15.59
CA LEU A 16 36.21 3.76 14.87
C LEU A 16 34.96 4.46 14.42
N LEU A 17 35.16 5.22 13.35
CA LEU A 17 34.17 5.71 12.43
C LEU A 17 33.29 4.52 12.02
N PHE A 18 32.26 4.24 12.80
CA PHE A 18 31.16 3.37 12.43
C PHE A 18 30.42 4.13 11.32
N THR A 19 30.93 4.01 10.09
CA THR A 19 30.17 4.33 8.88
C THR A 19 29.02 3.33 8.82
N PHE A 20 27.95 3.64 9.54
CA PHE A 20 26.65 3.06 9.32
C PHE A 20 26.31 3.30 7.84
N LEU A 21 26.48 2.25 7.03
CA LEU A 21 25.80 2.14 5.74
C LEU A 21 24.29 2.16 6.03
N THR A 22 23.74 3.38 6.09
CA THR A 22 22.30 3.59 6.08
C THR A 22 21.83 3.38 4.64
N THR A 23 21.72 2.11 4.25
CA THR A 23 21.02 1.71 3.04
C THR A 23 19.60 2.22 3.19
N LYS A 24 19.27 3.33 2.53
CA LYS A 24 17.92 3.88 2.52
C LYS A 24 17.02 2.83 1.86
N CYS A 25 16.33 2.02 2.65
CA CYS A 25 15.15 1.30 2.17
C CYS A 25 14.14 2.35 1.73
N GLN A 26 14.14 2.68 0.44
CA GLN A 26 13.06 3.43 -0.15
C GLN A 26 11.84 2.51 -0.16
N ALA A 27 10.91 2.75 0.77
CA ALA A 27 9.58 2.19 0.65
C ALA A 27 8.99 2.70 -0.67
N TYR A 28 8.94 1.84 -1.68
CA TYR A 28 8.33 2.14 -2.95
C TYR A 28 6.82 2.22 -2.74
N SER A 29 6.23 3.41 -2.88
CA SER A 29 4.78 3.58 -2.80
C SER A 29 4.14 2.96 -4.05
N ILE A 30 3.11 2.15 -3.84
CA ILE A 30 2.36 1.55 -4.94
C ILE A 30 1.57 2.68 -5.64
N PRO A 31 1.73 2.88 -6.95
CA PRO A 31 1.01 3.91 -7.66
C PRO A 31 -0.50 3.62 -7.63
N LEU A 32 -1.29 4.65 -7.31
CA LEU A 32 -2.75 4.58 -7.32
C LEU A 32 -3.24 4.80 -8.75
N ILE A 33 -3.61 3.72 -9.43
CA ILE A 33 -4.04 3.73 -10.83
C ILE A 33 -5.54 3.47 -10.90
N SER A 34 -6.29 4.40 -11.49
CA SER A 34 -7.75 4.33 -11.59
C SER A 34 -8.21 3.77 -12.94
N GLU A 35 -7.45 4.02 -14.01
CA GLU A 35 -7.72 3.56 -15.38
C GLU A 35 -6.43 3.06 -16.04
N CYS A 36 -6.56 2.04 -16.89
CA CYS A 36 -5.47 1.53 -17.72
C CYS A 36 -5.60 2.07 -19.14
N ASN A 37 -4.49 2.21 -19.84
CA ASN A 37 -4.51 2.60 -21.26
C ASN A 37 -5.13 1.49 -22.12
N SER A 38 -5.50 1.81 -23.37
CA SER A 38 -6.11 0.85 -24.31
C SER A 38 -5.23 -0.36 -24.66
N GLU A 39 -3.92 -0.29 -24.43
CA GLU A 39 -2.96 -1.40 -24.64
C GLU A 39 -2.67 -2.20 -23.36
N GLU A 40 -3.34 -1.87 -22.25
CA GLU A 40 -3.06 -2.40 -20.93
C GLU A 40 -4.29 -3.09 -20.33
N ALA A 41 -4.04 -4.15 -19.56
CA ALA A 41 -5.06 -4.84 -18.79
C ALA A 41 -4.89 -4.55 -17.29
N PRO A 42 -6.00 -4.35 -16.55
CA PRO A 42 -5.95 -4.22 -15.11
C PRO A 42 -5.64 -5.58 -14.45
N VAL A 43 -4.66 -5.58 -13.56
CA VAL A 43 -4.25 -6.70 -12.71
C VAL A 43 -4.33 -6.23 -11.25
N PHE A 44 -4.79 -7.12 -10.38
CA PHE A 44 -4.93 -6.84 -8.95
C PHE A 44 -3.85 -7.54 -8.15
N LEU A 45 -2.97 -6.76 -7.53
CA LEU A 45 -1.86 -7.27 -6.73
C LEU A 45 -2.28 -7.39 -5.26
N LEU A 46 -2.29 -8.61 -4.74
CA LEU A 46 -2.61 -8.88 -3.34
C LEU A 46 -1.52 -8.32 -2.42
N GLN A 47 -1.93 -7.42 -1.52
CA GLN A 47 -1.09 -6.82 -0.50
C GLN A 47 -1.17 -7.67 0.77
N ARG A 48 -0.02 -8.14 1.27
CA ARG A 48 0.07 -8.90 2.52
C ARG A 48 0.45 -7.97 3.65
N ASN A 49 -0.19 -8.14 4.80
CA ASN A 49 0.11 -7.39 6.03
C ASN A 49 -0.08 -5.86 5.90
N VAL A 50 -1.01 -5.43 5.04
CA VAL A 50 -1.37 -4.03 4.84
C VAL A 50 -2.86 -3.88 5.14
N SER A 51 -3.20 -3.00 6.08
CA SER A 51 -4.59 -2.73 6.47
C SER A 51 -5.22 -1.56 5.70
N SER A 52 -4.39 -0.63 5.20
CA SER A 52 -4.81 0.53 4.42
C SER A 52 -3.72 0.96 3.42
N ILE A 53 -4.14 1.56 2.31
CA ILE A 53 -3.24 2.20 1.34
C ILE A 53 -3.37 3.72 1.52
N ALA A 54 -2.25 4.41 1.70
CA ALA A 54 -2.25 5.86 1.82
C ALA A 54 -2.82 6.53 0.56
N GLY A 55 -3.60 7.60 0.73
CA GLY A 55 -4.25 8.30 -0.37
C GLY A 55 -5.43 7.55 -0.99
N THR A 56 -6.03 6.60 -0.27
CA THR A 56 -7.28 5.94 -0.66
C THR A 56 -8.43 6.24 0.29
N GLU A 57 -9.65 6.27 -0.25
CA GLU A 57 -10.89 6.44 0.50
C GLU A 57 -11.96 5.43 0.05
N PRO A 58 -12.87 5.01 0.94
CA PRO A 58 -13.93 4.08 0.58
C PRO A 58 -14.95 4.73 -0.37
N LEU A 59 -15.14 4.13 -1.55
CA LEU A 59 -16.15 4.56 -2.51
C LEU A 59 -17.51 3.92 -2.24
N ARG A 60 -17.52 2.60 -2.08
CA ARG A 60 -18.70 1.80 -1.80
C ARG A 60 -18.33 0.45 -1.23
N THR A 61 -19.24 -0.12 -0.44
CA THR A 61 -19.16 -1.51 0.00
C THR A 61 -20.32 -2.28 -0.60
N VAL A 62 -20.04 -3.44 -1.19
CA VAL A 62 -21.02 -4.31 -1.84
C VAL A 62 -20.83 -5.76 -1.40
N PRO A 63 -21.92 -6.51 -1.16
CA PRO A 63 -21.82 -7.95 -0.95
C PRO A 63 -21.46 -8.63 -2.28
N VAL A 64 -20.57 -9.62 -2.25
CA VAL A 64 -20.11 -10.38 -3.42
C VAL A 64 -20.22 -11.87 -3.15
N THR A 65 -20.68 -12.65 -4.13
CA THR A 65 -20.87 -14.10 -3.96
C THR A 65 -19.75 -14.92 -4.58
N GLY A 66 -19.14 -14.41 -5.66
CA GLY A 66 -17.99 -14.94 -6.39
C GLY A 66 -16.63 -14.62 -5.74
N GLY A 67 -16.63 -14.07 -4.53
CA GLY A 67 -15.42 -13.84 -3.74
C GLY A 67 -14.55 -12.70 -4.27
N PHE A 68 -13.23 -12.86 -4.16
CA PHE A 68 -12.28 -11.80 -4.51
C PHE A 68 -12.30 -11.44 -6.00
N LEU A 69 -12.54 -12.40 -6.89
CA LEU A 69 -12.54 -12.16 -8.34
C LEU A 69 -13.66 -11.19 -8.74
N GLU A 70 -14.88 -11.44 -8.26
CA GLU A 70 -16.03 -10.54 -8.50
C GLU A 70 -15.74 -9.13 -7.94
N CYS A 71 -15.10 -9.03 -6.77
CA CYS A 71 -14.69 -7.75 -6.20
C CYS A 71 -13.69 -6.99 -7.10
N ALA A 72 -12.71 -7.71 -7.66
CA ALA A 72 -11.75 -7.16 -8.60
C ALA A 72 -12.40 -6.71 -9.91
N GLU A 73 -13.35 -7.48 -10.45
CA GLU A 73 -14.13 -7.11 -11.64
C GLU A 73 -14.94 -5.83 -11.43
N LEU A 74 -15.61 -5.71 -10.28
CA LEU A 74 -16.38 -4.52 -9.91
C LEU A 74 -15.50 -3.27 -9.80
N CYS A 75 -14.25 -3.42 -9.36
CA CYS A 75 -13.26 -2.34 -9.35
C CYS A 75 -12.70 -2.05 -10.74
N SER A 76 -12.49 -3.08 -11.56
CA SER A 76 -12.03 -2.92 -12.93
C SER A 76 -13.00 -2.10 -13.77
N ALA A 77 -14.31 -2.32 -13.56
CA ALA A 77 -15.38 -1.58 -14.23
C ALA A 77 -15.62 -0.16 -13.68
N ALA A 78 -15.06 0.18 -12.52
CA ALA A 78 -15.24 1.49 -11.89
C ALA A 78 -14.03 2.40 -12.16
N ASN A 79 -14.27 3.52 -12.85
CA ASN A 79 -13.24 4.47 -13.29
C ASN A 79 -12.46 5.15 -12.15
N ASN A 80 -13.04 5.21 -10.95
CA ASN A 80 -12.43 5.82 -9.77
C ASN A 80 -11.81 4.80 -8.81
N CYS A 81 -11.90 3.50 -9.10
CA CYS A 81 -11.43 2.46 -8.20
C CYS A 81 -9.94 2.15 -8.44
N VAL A 82 -9.16 2.28 -7.37
CA VAL A 82 -7.70 2.08 -7.36
C VAL A 82 -7.27 0.87 -6.53
N ALA A 83 -8.13 0.41 -5.62
CA ALA A 83 -7.87 -0.75 -4.78
C ALA A 83 -9.19 -1.38 -4.31
N VAL A 84 -9.10 -2.62 -3.84
CA VAL A 84 -10.23 -3.35 -3.25
C VAL A 84 -9.82 -3.95 -1.91
N LYS A 85 -10.78 -3.99 -0.99
CA LYS A 85 -10.64 -4.65 0.30
C LYS A 85 -11.74 -5.71 0.39
N PHE A 86 -11.35 -6.98 0.36
CA PHE A 86 -12.27 -8.11 0.39
C PHE A 86 -12.24 -8.81 1.75
N SER A 87 -13.38 -8.90 2.42
CA SER A 87 -13.56 -9.63 3.68
C SER A 87 -14.00 -11.09 3.44
N ILE A 88 -13.62 -11.98 4.36
CA ILE A 88 -14.12 -13.36 4.40
C ILE A 88 -15.66 -13.44 4.53
N GLU A 89 -16.28 -12.40 5.07
CA GLU A 89 -17.74 -12.25 5.17
C GLU A 89 -18.39 -11.87 3.83
N LYS A 90 -17.68 -12.06 2.71
CA LYS A 90 -18.18 -11.79 1.37
C LYS A 90 -18.55 -10.31 1.15
N GLN A 91 -17.85 -9.41 1.85
CA GLN A 91 -17.98 -7.97 1.67
C GLN A 91 -16.81 -7.44 0.83
N CYS A 92 -17.12 -6.69 -0.21
CA CYS A 92 -16.17 -6.03 -1.10
C CYS A 92 -16.26 -4.52 -0.91
N GLN A 93 -15.21 -3.91 -0.39
CA GLN A 93 -15.07 -2.47 -0.32
C GLN A 93 -14.19 -1.98 -1.46
N LEU A 94 -14.76 -1.15 -2.34
CA LEU A 94 -14.03 -0.48 -3.39
C LEU A 94 -13.39 0.80 -2.84
N LEU A 95 -12.11 1.00 -3.13
CA LEU A 95 -11.34 2.13 -2.67
C LEU A 95 -10.97 3.01 -3.87
N GLY A 96 -11.16 4.32 -3.72
CA GLY A 96 -10.82 5.33 -4.71
C GLY A 96 -9.66 6.19 -4.26
N LYS A 97 -9.13 7.00 -5.17
CA LYS A 97 -8.07 7.97 -4.86
C LYS A 97 -8.66 9.13 -4.07
N THR A 98 -8.07 9.44 -2.91
CA THR A 98 -8.49 10.59 -2.09
C THR A 98 -8.35 11.89 -2.88
N THR A 99 -9.46 12.60 -3.11
CA THR A 99 -9.46 13.90 -3.79
C THR A 99 -9.36 15.11 -2.85
N THR A 100 -9.43 14.91 -1.52
CA THR A 100 -9.61 16.01 -0.56
C THR A 100 -8.78 15.84 0.72
N THR A 101 -8.09 16.89 1.15
CA THR A 101 -7.30 17.04 2.40
C THR A 101 -8.18 17.10 3.67
N THR A 102 -9.32 16.41 3.66
CA THR A 102 -10.27 16.43 4.78
C THR A 102 -10.56 14.97 5.10
N THR A 103 -9.72 14.42 5.98
CA THR A 103 -9.85 13.09 6.54
C THR A 103 -11.09 13.03 7.43
N THR A 104 -12.29 13.03 6.84
CA THR A 104 -13.44 12.47 7.52
C THR A 104 -13.28 10.97 7.48
N LEU A 105 -12.62 10.44 8.52
CA LEU A 105 -12.61 9.01 8.84
C LEU A 105 -14.07 8.57 8.96
N SER A 106 -14.66 8.13 7.85
CA SER A 106 -15.87 7.33 7.90
C SER A 106 -15.44 5.97 8.42
N LEU A 107 -15.55 5.80 9.74
CA LEU A 107 -15.45 4.55 10.46
C LEU A 107 -16.59 3.62 10.02
N GLN A 108 -16.53 3.16 8.78
CA GLN A 108 -17.00 1.85 8.40
C GLN A 108 -15.78 0.92 8.41
N ASP A 109 -15.10 0.88 9.56
CA ASP A 109 -14.29 -0.26 9.94
C ASP A 109 -15.26 -1.42 10.21
N ILE A 110 -15.83 -1.97 9.13
CA ILE A 110 -16.25 -3.36 9.13
C ILE A 110 -15.01 -4.09 9.68
N ASN A 111 -15.19 -4.99 10.65
CA ASN A 111 -14.13 -5.63 11.41
C ASN A 111 -13.20 -6.46 10.49
N LEU A 112 -12.34 -5.77 9.74
CA LEU A 112 -11.57 -6.27 8.59
C LEU A 112 -10.19 -6.73 9.03
N THR A 113 -10.12 -7.26 10.24
CA THR A 113 -8.91 -7.91 10.78
C THR A 113 -8.47 -9.12 9.94
N GLN A 114 -9.32 -9.59 9.00
CA GLN A 114 -8.99 -10.65 8.04
C GLN A 114 -9.21 -10.27 6.56
N ALA A 115 -9.38 -8.98 6.23
CA ALA A 115 -9.53 -8.64 4.83
C ALA A 115 -8.24 -8.75 4.02
N ARG A 116 -8.41 -9.16 2.78
CA ARG A 116 -7.37 -9.12 1.74
C ARG A 116 -7.49 -7.81 0.99
N LEU A 117 -6.40 -7.07 0.96
CA LEU A 117 -6.28 -5.83 0.21
C LEU A 117 -5.61 -6.14 -1.12
N ALA A 118 -6.10 -5.54 -2.20
CA ALA A 118 -5.43 -5.61 -3.49
C ALA A 118 -5.46 -4.27 -4.20
N THR A 119 -4.36 -3.93 -4.87
CA THR A 119 -4.20 -2.70 -5.63
C THR A 119 -4.36 -2.96 -7.11
N LYS A 120 -5.06 -2.06 -7.81
CA LYS A 120 -5.14 -2.07 -9.27
C LYS A 120 -3.79 -1.65 -9.85
N SER A 121 -3.35 -2.37 -10.87
CA SER A 121 -2.12 -2.10 -11.63
C SER A 121 -2.39 -2.42 -13.09
N CYS A 122 -1.65 -1.80 -14.01
CA CYS A 122 -1.85 -1.99 -15.45
C CYS A 122 -0.65 -2.74 -16.03
N VAL A 123 -0.92 -3.78 -16.81
CA VAL A 123 0.12 -4.55 -17.50
C VAL A 123 -0.12 -4.51 -19.01
N LYS A 124 0.95 -4.36 -19.79
CA LYS A 124 0.86 -4.33 -21.24
C LYS A 124 0.44 -5.70 -21.78
N VAL A 125 -0.59 -5.73 -22.62
CA VAL A 125 -1.06 -6.95 -23.26
C VAL A 125 -0.29 -7.14 -24.55
N TYR A 126 0.55 -8.18 -24.62
CA TYR A 126 1.16 -8.62 -25.86
C TYR A 126 0.33 -9.75 -26.43
N THR A 127 -0.40 -9.49 -27.52
CA THR A 127 -1.01 -10.54 -28.32
C THR A 127 0.10 -11.33 -29.00
N ILE A 128 0.41 -12.53 -28.48
CA ILE A 128 1.17 -13.53 -29.22
C ILE A 128 0.26 -13.98 -30.35
N GLY A 129 0.51 -13.48 -31.55
CA GLY A 129 -0.19 -13.89 -32.76
C GLY A 129 0.11 -15.35 -33.06
N ILE A 130 -0.71 -16.26 -32.55
CA ILE A 130 -0.73 -17.64 -33.01
C ILE A 130 -1.42 -17.58 -34.38
N ARG A 131 -0.62 -17.49 -35.45
CA ARG A 131 -1.12 -17.78 -36.80
C ARG A 131 -1.43 -19.28 -36.85
N PHE A 132 -2.71 -19.61 -36.98
CA PHE A 132 -3.15 -20.94 -37.42
C PHE A 132 -2.96 -21.07 -38.93
#